data_AF-A0A7Z9W7I0-F1
#
_entry.id   AF-A0A7Z9W7I0-F1
#
_cell.length_a   1.000
_cell.length_b   1.000
_cell.length_c   1.000
_cell.angle_alpha   90.00
_cell.angle_beta   90.00
_cell.angle_gamma   90.00
#
_symmetry.space_group_name_H-M   'P 1'
#
loop_
_entity.id
_entity.type
_entity.pdbx_description
1 polymer ?
#
loop_
_entity_poly.entity_id
_entity_poly.type
_entity_poly.pdbx_seq_one_letter_code
_entity_poly.pdbx_strand_id
1 'polypeptide(L)'
;MTDLTGEKSSGGRTLVNALGIPAILFLIFLGGLPFMAFVTVVSVLAVREFYLLGAKQQIHPQFFAGYAMSILIALHYYFGPGNPLTIFRPGELMLIATVLVVLLELFRNKENGLSNISYTL
;
A
#
# COMPACT_ATOMS: atom_id res chain seq x y z
N MET A 1 -50.92 6.38 -10.87
CA MET A 1 -49.84 7.36 -11.04
C MET A 1 -49.45 7.81 -9.63
N THR A 2 -48.58 7.05 -8.99
CA THR A 2 -47.99 7.38 -7.67
C THR A 2 -46.56 6.92 -7.74
N ASP A 3 -45.70 7.93 -7.78
CA ASP A 3 -44.26 7.87 -7.91
C ASP A 3 -43.68 7.31 -6.60
N LEU A 4 -43.18 6.07 -6.63
CA LEU A 4 -42.34 5.53 -5.56
C LEU A 4 -40.90 5.55 -6.06
N THR A 5 -40.35 6.77 -6.13
CA THR A 5 -38.91 6.98 -6.23
C THR A 5 -38.29 6.42 -4.96
N GLY A 6 -37.78 5.19 -5.06
CA GLY A 6 -36.91 4.61 -4.05
C GLY A 6 -35.72 5.54 -3.85
N GLU A 7 -35.68 6.18 -2.69
CA GLU A 7 -34.61 7.08 -2.28
C GLU A 7 -33.29 6.29 -2.30
N LYS A 8 -32.49 6.50 -3.34
CA LYS A 8 -31.22 5.81 -3.53
C LYS A 8 -30.24 6.40 -2.51
N SER A 9 -30.07 5.70 -1.39
CA SER A 9 -29.21 6.05 -0.24
C SER A 9 -27.93 6.82 -0.62
N SER A 10 -27.98 8.15 -0.50
CA SER A 10 -26.82 9.05 -0.60
C SER A 10 -26.01 9.10 0.71
N GLY A 11 -26.59 8.59 1.81
CA GLY A 11 -26.06 8.72 3.18
C GLY A 11 -24.70 8.09 3.42
N GLY A 12 -24.36 6.99 2.73
CA GLY A 12 -23.06 6.32 2.89
C GLY A 12 -21.86 7.19 2.49
N ARG A 13 -21.98 7.95 1.38
CA ARG A 13 -20.92 8.86 0.91
C ARG A 13 -20.82 10.08 1.82
N THR A 14 -21.95 10.57 2.31
CA THR A 14 -22.02 11.70 3.25
C THR A 14 -21.38 11.35 4.59
N LEU A 15 -21.64 10.15 5.13
CA LEU A 15 -21.08 9.70 6.41
C LEU A 15 -19.57 9.46 6.32
N VAL A 16 -19.10 8.81 5.25
CA VAL A 16 -17.65 8.62 5.01
C VAL A 16 -16.94 9.96 4.86
N ASN A 17 -17.53 10.94 4.17
CA ASN A 17 -16.93 12.27 4.07
C ASN A 17 -16.95 13.03 5.40
N ALA A 18 -18.05 12.96 6.15
CA ALA A 18 -18.22 13.65 7.42
C ALA A 18 -17.29 13.11 8.52
N LEU A 19 -16.98 11.82 8.51
CA LEU A 19 -16.12 11.19 9.52
C LEU A 19 -14.70 10.94 9.03
N GLY A 20 -14.54 10.54 7.78
CA GLY A 20 -13.24 10.20 7.18
C GLY A 20 -12.31 11.40 7.08
N ILE A 21 -12.79 12.55 6.59
CA ILE A 21 -11.94 13.75 6.47
C ILE A 21 -11.45 14.20 7.86
N PRO A 22 -12.31 14.41 8.89
CA PRO A 22 -11.84 14.75 10.22
C PRO A 22 -10.95 13.69 10.85
N ALA A 23 -11.23 12.40 10.64
CA ALA A 23 -10.40 11.32 11.18
C ALA A 23 -8.98 11.34 10.58
N ILE A 24 -8.84 11.57 9.27
CA ILE A 24 -7.53 11.69 8.62
C ILE A 24 -6.78 12.92 9.15
N LEU A 25 -7.46 14.07 9.27
CA LEU A 25 -6.86 15.28 9.85
C LEU A 25 -6.41 15.06 11.29
N PHE A 26 -7.22 14.37 12.08
CA PHE A 26 -6.88 14.01 13.46
C PHE A 26 -5.67 13.08 13.54
N LEU A 27 -5.57 12.08 12.65
CA LEU A 27 -4.41 11.19 12.57
C LEU A 27 -3.14 11.95 12.17
N ILE A 28 -3.23 12.89 11.23
CA ILE A 28 -2.12 13.79 10.86
C ILE A 28 -1.69 14.64 12.06
N PHE A 29 -2.66 15.22 12.78
CA PHE A 29 -2.39 16.02 13.97
C PHE A 29 -1.72 15.21 15.08
N LEU A 30 -2.16 13.97 15.31
CA LEU A 30 -1.56 13.05 16.28
C LEU A 30 -0.14 12.63 15.85
N GLY A 31 0.08 12.50 14.54
CA GLY A 31 1.36 12.14 13.96
C GLY A 31 1.86 10.77 14.45
N GLY A 32 3.18 10.61 14.48
CA GLY A 32 3.84 9.47 15.13
C GLY A 32 3.39 8.10 14.60
N LEU A 33 3.35 7.12 15.51
CA LEU A 33 2.98 5.74 15.21
C LEU A 33 1.53 5.60 14.69
N PRO A 34 0.50 6.28 15.24
CA PRO A 34 -0.86 6.22 14.71
C PRO A 34 -0.97 6.64 13.25
N PHE A 35 -0.31 7.75 12.88
CA PHE A 35 -0.30 8.22 11.50
C PHE A 35 0.47 7.27 10.57
N MET A 36 1.62 6.76 11.02
CA MET A 36 2.41 5.77 10.28
C MET A 36 1.62 4.49 10.02
N ALA A 37 0.90 3.97 11.02
CA ALA A 37 0.06 2.79 10.87
C ALA A 37 -1.07 3.02 9.86
N PHE A 38 -1.72 4.19 9.92
CA PHE A 38 -2.74 4.57 8.94
C PHE A 38 -2.20 4.61 7.51
N VAL A 39 -1.07 5.30 7.29
CA VAL A 39 -0.43 5.38 5.96
C VAL A 39 -0.01 4.00 5.46
N THR A 40 0.46 3.13 6.35
CA THR A 40 0.83 1.75 6.01
C THR A 40 -0.38 0.96 5.51
N VAL A 41 -1.50 1.01 6.23
CA VAL A 41 -2.74 0.32 5.83
C VAL A 41 -3.24 0.83 4.47
N VAL A 42 -3.28 2.15 4.28
CA VAL A 42 -3.70 2.74 3.00
C VAL A 42 -2.76 2.33 1.87
N SER A 43 -1.44 2.30 2.12
CA SER A 43 -0.45 1.85 1.13
C SER A 43 -0.64 0.39 0.72
N VAL A 44 -0.87 -0.51 1.68
CA VAL A 44 -1.13 -1.93 1.40
C VAL A 44 -2.40 -2.11 0.58
N LEU A 45 -3.48 -1.39 0.92
CA LEU A 45 -4.71 -1.40 0.14
C LEU A 45 -4.49 -0.86 -1.28
N ALA A 46 -3.73 0.23 -1.43
CA ALA A 46 -3.40 0.81 -2.73
C ALA A 46 -2.59 -0.17 -3.60
N VAL A 47 -1.59 -0.85 -3.03
CA VAL A 47 -0.80 -1.89 -3.73
C VAL A 47 -1.70 -3.04 -4.18
N ARG A 48 -2.65 -3.48 -3.35
CA ARG A 48 -3.62 -4.52 -3.74
C ARG A 48 -4.46 -4.08 -4.94
N GLU A 49 -5.01 -2.87 -4.93
CA GLU A 49 -5.79 -2.34 -6.05
C GLU A 49 -4.93 -2.18 -7.31
N PHE A 50 -3.68 -1.74 -7.15
CA PHE A 50 -2.71 -1.65 -8.24
C PHE A 50 -2.46 -3.02 -8.90
N TYR A 51 -2.36 -4.09 -8.12
CA TYR A 51 -2.25 -5.45 -8.68
C TYR A 51 -3.49 -5.92 -9.42
N LEU A 52 -4.68 -5.55 -8.96
CA LEU A 52 -5.92 -5.87 -9.66
C LEU A 52 -6.00 -5.19 -11.03
N LEU A 53 -5.38 -4.02 -11.21
CA LEU A 53 -5.25 -3.37 -12.52
C LEU A 53 -4.34 -4.16 -13.46
N GLY A 54 -3.23 -4.68 -12.95
CA GLY A 54 -2.26 -5.50 -13.72
C GLY A 54 -2.77 -6.90 -14.08
N ALA A 55 -3.73 -7.44 -13.32
CA ALA A 55 -4.27 -8.79 -13.54
C ALA A 55 -4.89 -8.98 -14.95
N LYS A 56 -5.36 -7.90 -15.59
CA LYS A 56 -5.91 -7.95 -16.96
C LYS A 56 -4.84 -8.14 -18.05
N GLN A 57 -3.56 -8.01 -17.71
CA GLN A 57 -2.43 -8.02 -18.65
C GLN A 57 -1.52 -9.25 -18.48
N GLN A 58 -2.00 -10.34 -17.85
CA GLN A 58 -1.19 -11.53 -17.53
C GLN A 58 0.08 -11.21 -16.71
N ILE A 59 0.01 -10.17 -15.87
CA ILE A 59 1.10 -9.79 -14.97
C ILE A 59 0.90 -10.54 -13.65
N HIS A 60 1.97 -11.14 -13.15
CA HIS A 60 1.99 -11.95 -11.94
C HIS A 60 2.98 -11.38 -10.91
N PRO A 61 2.67 -10.25 -10.25
CA PRO A 61 3.55 -9.67 -9.24
C PRO A 61 3.74 -10.60 -8.03
N GLN A 62 4.86 -10.43 -7.31
CA GLN A 62 5.12 -11.14 -6.06
C GLN A 62 4.40 -10.43 -4.91
N PHE A 63 3.11 -10.75 -4.72
CA PHE A 63 2.22 -10.08 -3.76
C PHE A 63 2.83 -9.90 -2.36
N PHE A 64 3.43 -10.96 -1.80
CA PHE A 64 4.01 -10.91 -0.46
C PHE A 64 5.18 -9.92 -0.37
N ALA A 65 6.04 -9.91 -1.39
CA ALA A 65 7.17 -9.00 -1.43
C ALA A 65 6.73 -7.54 -1.57
N GLY A 66 5.73 -7.25 -2.40
CA GLY A 66 5.21 -5.90 -2.53
C GLY A 66 4.54 -5.36 -1.26
N TYR A 67 3.76 -6.19 -0.57
CA TYR A 67 3.21 -5.79 0.74
C TYR A 67 4.33 -5.55 1.77
N ALA A 68 5.34 -6.44 1.83
CA ALA A 68 6.49 -6.25 2.69
C ALA A 68 7.25 -4.95 2.37
N MET A 69 7.45 -4.65 1.08
CA MET A 69 8.08 -3.40 0.62
C MET A 69 7.28 -2.17 1.03
N SER A 70 5.95 -2.19 0.89
CA SER A 70 5.10 -1.06 1.31
C SER A 70 5.22 -0.76 2.81
N ILE A 71 5.35 -1.81 3.64
CA ILE A 71 5.57 -1.68 5.09
C ILE A 71 6.98 -1.15 5.36
N LEU A 72 8.01 -1.67 4.68
CA LEU A 72 9.39 -1.23 4.84
C LEU A 72 9.57 0.24 4.44
N ILE A 73 8.89 0.71 3.40
CA ILE A 73 8.86 2.13 2.99
C ILE A 73 8.28 2.98 4.12
N ALA A 74 7.11 2.63 4.64
CA ALA A 74 6.49 3.38 5.73
C ALA A 74 7.39 3.41 6.98
N LEU A 75 8.04 2.29 7.28
CA LEU A 75 8.99 2.15 8.39
C LEU A 75 10.26 3.00 8.18
N HIS A 76 10.77 3.04 6.95
CA HIS A 76 11.95 3.84 6.59
C HIS A 76 11.69 5.34 6.82
N TYR A 77 10.53 5.84 6.38
CA TYR A 77 10.16 7.24 6.57
C TYR A 77 9.89 7.58 8.04
N TYR A 78 9.32 6.64 8.81
CA TYR A 78 9.09 6.84 10.24
C TYR A 78 10.39 6.89 11.05
N PHE A 79 11.29 5.93 10.83
CA PHE A 79 12.61 5.86 11.48
C PHE A 79 13.72 6.57 10.68
N GLY A 80 13.35 7.63 9.97
CA GLY A 80 14.26 8.41 9.15
C GLY A 80 15.41 9.06 9.93
N PRO A 81 16.19 9.96 9.31
CA PRO A 81 17.45 10.47 9.85
C PRO A 81 17.38 11.08 11.27
N GLY A 82 16.20 11.52 11.72
CA GLY A 82 15.99 12.09 13.06
C GLY A 82 15.85 11.06 14.18
N ASN A 83 15.51 9.80 13.89
CA ASN A 83 15.37 8.72 14.88
C ASN A 83 15.81 7.36 14.28
N PRO A 84 17.10 7.21 13.91
CA PRO A 84 17.57 6.02 13.23
C PRO A 84 17.60 4.83 14.18
N LEU A 85 16.97 3.73 13.76
CA LEU A 85 17.26 2.42 14.33
C LEU A 85 18.71 2.06 13.99
N THR A 86 19.53 1.83 15.02
CA THR A 86 20.98 1.56 14.87
C THR A 86 21.28 0.14 14.38
N ILE A 87 20.40 -0.82 14.68
CA ILE A 87 20.59 -2.24 14.32
C ILE A 87 19.71 -2.66 13.13
N PHE A 88 18.54 -2.03 12.96
CA PHE A 88 17.53 -2.45 11.99
C PHE A 88 17.14 -1.28 11.08
N ARG A 89 17.91 -1.05 10.02
CA ARG A 89 17.67 0.04 9.07
C ARG A 89 16.73 -0.42 7.95
N PRO A 90 15.47 0.07 7.89
CA PRO A 90 14.51 -0.43 6.90
C PRO A 90 14.96 -0.21 5.46
N GLY A 91 15.70 0.87 5.18
CA GLY A 91 16.23 1.15 3.84
C GLY A 91 17.26 0.13 3.34
N GLU A 92 18.12 -0.39 4.23
CA GLU A 92 19.08 -1.45 3.86
C GLU A 92 18.35 -2.76 3.57
N LEU A 93 17.30 -3.07 4.33
CA LEU A 93 16.44 -4.22 4.09
C LEU A 93 15.67 -4.11 2.78
N MET A 94 15.21 -2.92 2.40
CA MET A 94 14.58 -2.70 1.10
C MET A 94 15.53 -3.01 -0.06
N LEU A 95 16.80 -2.63 0.06
CA LEU A 95 17.82 -2.92 -0.96
C LEU A 95 18.06 -4.42 -1.09
N ILE A 96 18.20 -5.13 0.03
CA ILE A 96 18.32 -6.59 0.04
C ILE A 96 17.06 -7.25 -0.54
N ALA A 97 15.88 -6.82 -0.10
CA ALA A 97 14.59 -7.33 -0.58
C ALA A 97 14.42 -7.11 -2.09
N THR A 98 14.85 -5.95 -2.61
CA THR A 98 14.84 -5.65 -4.06
C THR A 98 15.65 -6.67 -4.85
N VAL A 99 16.89 -6.94 -4.43
CA VAL A 99 17.73 -7.95 -5.09
C VAL A 99 17.08 -9.34 -5.01
N LEU A 100 16.53 -9.70 -3.85
CA LEU A 100 15.84 -10.98 -3.67
C LEU A 100 14.61 -11.11 -4.57
N VAL A 101 13.79 -10.07 -4.70
CA VAL A 101 12.62 -10.07 -5.60
C VAL A 101 13.04 -10.33 -7.03
N VAL A 102 14.07 -9.63 -7.51
CA VAL A 102 14.60 -9.81 -8.87
C VAL A 102 15.13 -11.24 -9.06
N LEU A 103 15.93 -11.76 -8.11
CA LEU A 103 16.46 -13.12 -8.18
C LEU A 103 15.34 -14.16 -8.18
N LEU A 104 14.38 -14.05 -7.27
CA LEU A 104 13.23 -14.96 -7.20
C LEU A 104 12.38 -14.90 -8.48
N GLU A 105 12.28 -13.74 -9.13
CA GLU A 105 11.55 -13.62 -10.39
C GLU A 105 12.25 -14.36 -11.53
N LEU A 106 13.59 -14.29 -11.60
CA LEU A 106 14.36 -15.02 -12.61
C LEU A 106 14.10 -16.54 -12.55
N PHE A 107 13.85 -17.08 -11.36
CA PHE A 107 13.55 -18.51 -11.17
C PHE A 107 12.05 -18.85 -11.24
N ARG A 108 11.14 -17.87 -11.29
CA ARG A 108 9.69 -18.10 -11.28
C ARG A 108 9.13 -18.65 -12.60
N ASN A 109 9.92 -18.59 -13.68
CA ASN A 109 9.54 -19.03 -15.04
C ASN A 109 8.12 -18.56 -15.44
N LYS A 110 7.80 -17.31 -15.11
CA LYS A 110 6.55 -16.64 -15.47
C LYS A 110 6.79 -15.72 -16.67
N GLU A 111 5.76 -15.57 -17.49
CA GLU A 111 5.77 -14.58 -18.55
C GLU A 111 5.89 -13.17 -17.97
N ASN A 112 6.43 -12.24 -18.77
CA ASN A 112 6.57 -10.83 -18.42
C ASN A 112 7.35 -10.56 -17.12
N GLY A 113 8.47 -11.24 -16.91
CA GLY A 113 9.28 -11.12 -15.68
C GLY A 113 9.67 -9.67 -15.31
N LEU A 114 10.03 -8.84 -16.30
CA LEU A 114 10.31 -7.42 -16.04
C LEU A 114 9.08 -6.68 -15.53
N SER A 115 7.91 -6.89 -16.14
CA SER A 115 6.65 -6.30 -15.67
C SER A 115 6.26 -6.82 -14.29
N ASN A 116 6.50 -8.10 -13.98
CA ASN A 116 6.23 -8.66 -12.65
C ASN A 116 7.09 -7.97 -11.58
N ILE A 117 8.37 -7.69 -11.87
CA ILE A 117 9.26 -6.94 -10.99
C ILE A 117 8.75 -5.50 -10.84
N SER A 118 8.45 -4.80 -11.94
CA SER A 118 7.98 -3.41 -11.91
C SER A 118 6.65 -3.22 -11.19
N TYR A 119 5.79 -4.24 -11.18
CA TYR A 119 4.59 -4.17 -10.36
C TYR A 119 4.91 -4.44 -8.88
N THR A 120 5.87 -5.34 -8.59
CA THR A 120 6.19 -5.74 -7.21
C THR A 120 6.89 -4.64 -6.40
N LEU A 121 7.87 -3.95 -6.99
CA LEU A 121 8.73 -2.95 -6.35
C LEU A 121 8.25 -1.52 -6.62
#